data_AF-W1RZI2-F1
#
_entry.id   AF-W1RZI2-F1
#
_cell.length_a   1.000
_cell.length_b   1.000
_cell.length_c   1.000
_cell.angle_alpha   90.00
_cell.angle_beta   90.00
_cell.angle_gamma   90.00
#
_symmetry.space_group_name_H-M   'P 1'
#
loop_
_entity.id
_entity.type
_entity.pdbx_description
1 polymer ?
#
loop_
_entity_poly.entity_id
_entity_poly.type
_entity_poly.pdbx_seq_one_letter_code
_entity_poly.pdbx_strand_id
1 'polypeptide(L)'
;MKVFGVRTVRGWVSLPIIVLLLAISTVSVQYQQRLQASYQWRGQLNDIENEQQIWTEFEQAFVLSPLFSSATLSPCSGFCALELFGQEKTWQKNAQTLSYQWQRDEFIQQETGETVVSYRLCASQNQQAYRCWWWRGDTLLSEGWVSASY
;
A
#
# COMPACT_ATOMS: atom_id res chain seq x y z
N MET A 1 48.72 -73.44 -15.48
CA MET A 1 48.25 -73.24 -14.08
C MET A 1 47.33 -72.02 -14.08
N LYS A 2 46.06 -72.19 -13.64
CA LYS A 2 45.06 -71.12 -13.38
C LYS A 2 45.62 -70.16 -12.30
N VAL A 3 45.22 -68.89 -12.21
CA VAL A 3 43.97 -68.42 -11.57
C VAL A 3 43.56 -67.03 -12.09
N PHE A 4 42.30 -66.89 -12.53
CA PHE A 4 41.58 -65.63 -12.62
C PHE A 4 41.02 -65.26 -11.23
N GLY A 5 41.32 -64.06 -10.74
CA GLY A 5 40.71 -63.50 -9.53
C GLY A 5 39.62 -62.50 -9.87
N VAL A 6 38.35 -62.86 -9.68
CA VAL A 6 37.21 -61.94 -9.63
C VAL A 6 36.82 -61.77 -8.16
N ARG A 7 36.69 -60.53 -7.67
CA ARG A 7 35.99 -60.11 -6.43
C ARG A 7 35.99 -58.57 -6.39
N THR A 8 34.91 -57.81 -6.15
CA THR A 8 33.65 -58.03 -5.43
C THR A 8 32.58 -57.05 -5.96
N VAL A 9 31.36 -57.53 -6.23
CA VAL A 9 30.17 -56.70 -6.48
C VAL A 9 29.47 -56.45 -5.14
N ARG A 10 29.71 -55.29 -4.51
CA ARG A 10 29.11 -54.93 -3.20
C ARG A 10 28.72 -53.44 -3.09
N GLY A 11 28.31 -52.84 -4.21
CA GLY A 11 27.94 -51.42 -4.31
C GLY A 11 26.59 -51.12 -4.99
N TRP A 12 25.84 -52.14 -5.41
CA TRP A 12 24.61 -51.95 -6.20
C TRP A 12 23.32 -51.90 -5.37
N VAL A 13 23.34 -52.35 -4.11
CA VAL A 13 22.12 -52.43 -3.28
C VAL A 13 21.85 -51.12 -2.52
N SER A 14 22.87 -50.29 -2.28
CA SER A 14 22.72 -48.99 -1.59
C SER A 14 22.31 -47.84 -2.51
N LEU A 15 22.59 -47.94 -3.81
CA LEU A 15 22.28 -46.91 -4.80
C LEU A 15 20.78 -46.58 -4.92
N PRO A 16 19.84 -47.55 -4.99
CA PRO A 16 18.42 -47.22 -5.02
C PRO A 16 17.92 -46.57 -3.73
N ILE A 17 18.51 -46.92 -2.59
CA ILE A 17 18.15 -46.32 -1.28
C ILE A 17 18.59 -44.86 -1.22
N ILE A 18 19.80 -44.55 -1.69
CA ILE A 18 20.32 -43.17 -1.74
C ILE A 18 19.48 -42.32 -2.70
N VAL A 19 19.12 -42.86 -3.87
CA VAL A 19 18.25 -42.17 -4.83
C VAL A 19 16.86 -41.90 -4.25
N LEU A 20 16.29 -42.87 -3.52
CA LEU A 20 15.02 -42.69 -2.83
C LEU A 20 15.10 -41.60 -1.75
N LEU A 21 16.15 -41.60 -0.94
CA LEU A 21 16.36 -40.57 0.09
C LEU A 21 16.51 -39.18 -0.52
N LEU A 22 17.28 -39.05 -1.60
CA LEU A 22 17.42 -37.78 -2.32
C LEU A 22 16.10 -37.32 -2.93
N ALA A 23 15.28 -38.24 -3.46
CA ALA A 23 13.96 -37.93 -3.99
C ALA A 23 12.99 -37.45 -2.89
N ILE A 24 13.02 -38.09 -1.72
CA ILE A 24 12.18 -37.67 -0.58
C ILE A 24 12.62 -36.30 -0.06
N SER A 25 13.92 -36.04 0.01
CA SER A 25 14.45 -34.74 0.42
C SER A 25 14.06 -33.61 -0.56
N THR A 26 14.15 -33.85 -1.87
CA THR A 26 13.79 -32.83 -2.87
C THR A 26 12.29 -32.52 -2.87
N VAL A 27 11.44 -33.54 -2.73
CA VAL A 27 9.99 -33.36 -2.60
C VAL A 27 9.64 -32.60 -1.33
N SER A 28 10.30 -32.90 -0.20
CA SER A 28 10.07 -32.22 1.07
C SER A 28 10.45 -30.74 1.01
N VAL A 29 11.59 -30.41 0.41
CA VAL A 29 12.04 -29.02 0.23
C VAL A 29 11.09 -28.26 -0.69
N GLN A 30 10.67 -28.84 -1.82
CA GLN A 30 9.69 -28.18 -2.70
C GLN A 30 8.35 -27.95 -2.03
N TYR A 31 7.89 -28.90 -1.21
CA TYR A 31 6.65 -28.74 -0.46
C TYR A 31 6.75 -27.58 0.55
N GLN A 32 7.84 -27.50 1.31
CA GLN A 32 8.09 -26.39 2.23
C GLN A 32 8.20 -25.04 1.51
N GLN A 33 8.88 -24.99 0.37
CA GLN A 33 8.98 -23.77 -0.45
C GLN A 33 7.62 -23.29 -0.96
N ARG A 34 6.75 -24.22 -1.41
CA ARG A 34 5.39 -23.88 -1.86
C ARG A 34 4.52 -23.36 -0.71
N LEU A 35 4.64 -23.95 0.48
CA LEU A 35 3.93 -23.47 1.66
C LEU A 35 4.38 -22.06 2.05
N GLN A 36 5.68 -21.81 2.11
CA GLN A 36 6.22 -20.48 2.41
C GLN A 36 5.77 -19.43 1.39
N ALA A 37 5.82 -19.75 0.09
CA ALA A 37 5.33 -18.87 -0.96
C ALA A 37 3.82 -18.57 -0.82
N SER A 38 3.02 -19.58 -0.45
CA SER A 38 1.59 -19.36 -0.18
C SER A 38 1.34 -18.48 1.04
N TYR A 39 2.14 -18.58 2.10
CA TYR A 39 2.02 -17.71 3.27
C TYR A 39 2.44 -16.28 2.95
N GLN A 40 3.53 -16.10 2.20
CA GLN A 40 3.97 -14.78 1.74
C GLN A 40 2.92 -14.10 0.86
N TRP A 41 2.32 -14.84 -0.07
CA TRP A 41 1.26 -14.32 -0.93
C TRP A 41 0.00 -13.94 -0.14
N ARG A 42 -0.43 -14.78 0.81
CA ARG A 42 -1.56 -14.46 1.70
C ARG A 42 -1.28 -13.28 2.61
N GLY A 43 -0.04 -13.15 3.09
CA GLY A 43 0.40 -11.98 3.85
C GLY A 43 0.25 -10.70 3.03
N GLN A 44 0.78 -10.70 1.80
CA GLN A 44 0.65 -9.56 0.90
C GLN A 44 -0.81 -9.18 0.59
N LEU A 45 -1.69 -10.17 0.39
CA LEU A 45 -3.11 -9.89 0.18
C LEU A 45 -3.78 -9.25 1.41
N ASN A 46 -3.47 -9.77 2.60
CA ASN A 46 -4.02 -9.25 3.85
C ASN A 46 -3.51 -7.83 4.16
N ASP A 47 -2.25 -7.53 3.81
CA ASP A 47 -1.70 -6.19 3.93
C ASP A 47 -2.39 -5.20 2.97
N ILE A 48 -2.66 -5.62 1.72
CA ILE A 48 -3.40 -4.81 0.74
C ILE A 48 -4.85 -4.57 1.19
N GLU A 49 -5.52 -5.60 1.72
CA GLU A 49 -6.90 -5.50 2.19
C GLU A 49 -7.02 -4.51 3.37
N ASN A 50 -6.10 -4.60 4.34
CA ASN A 50 -6.03 -3.66 5.46
C ASN A 50 -5.69 -2.22 5.02
N GLU A 51 -4.81 -2.05 4.04
CA GLU A 51 -4.52 -0.73 3.46
C GLU A 51 -5.73 -0.17 2.70
N GLN A 52 -6.53 -0.98 2.01
CA GLN A 52 -7.73 -0.49 1.36
C GLN A 52 -8.86 -0.15 2.34
N GLN A 53 -8.97 -0.90 3.44
CA GLN A 53 -10.01 -0.70 4.44
C GLN A 53 -9.90 0.68 5.12
N ILE A 54 -8.69 1.10 5.53
CA ILE A 54 -8.51 2.40 6.18
C ILE A 54 -8.94 3.56 5.29
N TRP A 55 -8.62 3.51 3.99
CA TRP A 55 -9.01 4.56 3.05
C TRP A 55 -10.52 4.57 2.82
N THR A 56 -11.14 3.41 2.70
CA THR A 56 -12.60 3.29 2.54
C THR A 56 -13.33 3.87 3.75
N GLU A 57 -12.85 3.57 4.96
CA GLU A 57 -13.43 4.09 6.19
C GLU A 57 -13.18 5.60 6.35
N PHE A 58 -12.03 6.10 5.92
CA PHE A 58 -11.73 7.53 5.89
C PHE A 58 -12.64 8.28 4.91
N GLU A 59 -12.84 7.74 3.70
CA GLU A 59 -13.75 8.30 2.71
C GLU A 59 -15.19 8.37 3.23
N GLN A 60 -15.66 7.33 3.92
CA GLN A 60 -16.98 7.36 4.55
C GLN A 60 -17.11 8.46 5.61
N ALA A 61 -16.04 8.72 6.37
CA ALA A 61 -16.04 9.72 7.43
C ALA A 61 -15.95 11.16 6.91
N PHE A 62 -15.22 11.41 5.83
CA PHE A 62 -14.88 12.78 5.41
C PHE A 62 -15.27 13.15 3.97
N VAL A 63 -15.39 12.19 3.06
CA VAL A 63 -15.66 12.44 1.64
C VAL A 63 -17.16 12.38 1.34
N LEU A 64 -17.88 11.42 1.93
CA LEU A 64 -19.34 11.29 1.76
C LEU A 64 -20.13 12.40 2.45
N SER A 65 -19.55 13.04 3.47
CA SER A 65 -20.16 14.16 4.19
C SER A 65 -19.10 15.21 4.49
N PRO A 66 -18.72 16.02 3.47
CA PRO A 66 -17.58 16.93 3.57
C PRO A 66 -17.87 18.08 4.54
N LEU A 67 -16.93 18.34 5.44
CA LEU A 67 -16.97 19.42 6.42
C LEU A 67 -16.10 20.60 5.96
N PHE A 68 -16.58 21.34 4.97
CA PHE A 68 -15.84 22.48 4.38
C PHE A 68 -15.53 23.60 5.37
N SER A 69 -16.30 23.73 6.45
CA SER A 69 -16.03 24.67 7.55
C SER A 69 -14.72 24.39 8.28
N SER A 70 -14.18 23.18 8.16
CA SER A 70 -12.91 22.78 8.75
C SER A 70 -11.68 23.08 7.88
N ALA A 71 -11.90 23.62 6.67
CA ALA A 71 -10.86 23.97 5.72
C ALA A 71 -10.23 25.32 6.02
N THR A 72 -8.90 25.36 5.98
CA THR A 72 -8.15 26.60 6.15
C THR A 72 -7.67 27.13 4.80
N LEU A 73 -7.52 28.45 4.68
CA LEU A 73 -6.98 29.07 3.47
C LEU A 73 -5.59 28.52 3.15
N SER A 74 -5.42 28.05 1.92
CA SER A 74 -4.17 27.47 1.44
C SER A 74 -3.07 28.56 1.38
N PRO A 75 -1.91 28.32 2.00
CA PRO A 75 -0.79 29.25 1.96
C PRO A 75 0.06 29.10 0.68
N CYS A 76 -0.14 28.05 -0.13
CA CYS A 76 0.62 27.82 -1.35
C CYS A 76 -0.22 28.14 -2.59
N SER A 77 0.43 28.60 -3.66
CA SER A 77 -0.16 28.73 -5.00
C SER A 77 -0.36 27.37 -5.72
N GLY A 78 -0.16 26.24 -5.02
CA GLY A 78 -0.16 24.90 -5.60
C GLY A 78 -0.39 23.77 -4.57
N PHE A 79 0.28 22.63 -4.76
CA PHE A 79 0.22 21.53 -3.79
C PHE A 79 1.06 21.84 -2.55
N CYS A 80 0.43 21.87 -1.38
CA CYS A 80 1.14 21.95 -0.10
C CYS A 80 1.19 20.56 0.52
N ALA A 81 2.39 20.09 0.91
CA ALA A 81 2.52 18.94 1.79
C ALA A 81 1.87 19.21 3.16
N LEU A 82 1.32 18.17 3.79
CA LEU A 82 0.55 18.28 5.04
C LEU A 82 1.35 18.90 6.21
N GLU A 83 2.67 18.68 6.26
CA GLU A 83 3.51 19.08 7.40
C GLU A 83 3.84 20.58 7.45
N LEU A 84 3.83 21.27 6.32
CA LEU A 84 4.48 22.59 6.18
C LEU A 84 3.86 23.69 7.05
N PHE A 85 2.63 23.51 7.53
CA PHE A 85 1.86 24.60 8.16
C PHE A 85 1.22 24.23 9.51
N GLY A 86 1.52 23.06 10.07
CA GLY A 86 1.06 22.68 11.42
C GLY A 86 -0.47 22.61 11.59
N GLN A 87 -1.22 22.47 10.49
CA GLN A 87 -2.68 22.29 10.49
C GLN A 87 -3.11 20.88 10.14
N GLU A 88 -2.14 19.97 10.11
CA GLU A 88 -2.36 18.54 10.01
C GLU A 88 -3.19 18.08 11.21
N LYS A 89 -4.23 17.32 10.92
CA LYS A 89 -5.07 16.64 11.90
C LYS A 89 -4.81 15.15 11.80
N THR A 90 -5.03 14.45 12.89
CA THR A 90 -4.85 13.00 12.95
C THR A 90 -6.21 12.32 13.05
N TRP A 91 -6.42 11.31 12.23
CA TRP A 91 -7.56 10.41 12.29
C TRP A 91 -7.06 9.00 12.58
N GLN A 92 -7.70 8.31 13.53
CA GLN A 92 -7.26 7.00 13.98
C GLN A 92 -8.41 6.01 13.99
N LYS A 93 -8.16 4.81 13.50
CA LYS A 93 -9.11 3.70 13.52
C LYS A 93 -8.37 2.37 13.49
N ASN A 94 -8.78 1.42 14.33
CA ASN A 94 -8.24 0.04 14.38
C ASN A 94 -6.69 -0.03 14.39
N ALA A 95 -6.05 0.77 15.26
CA ALA A 95 -4.59 0.93 15.39
C ALA A 95 -3.86 1.56 14.19
N GLN A 96 -4.56 1.91 13.11
CA GLN A 96 -4.01 2.67 12.01
C GLN A 96 -4.27 4.16 12.19
N THR A 97 -3.36 4.97 11.68
CA THR A 97 -3.40 6.44 11.79
C THR A 97 -3.22 7.05 10.42
N LEU A 98 -4.11 7.98 10.07
CA LEU A 98 -3.96 8.87 8.92
C LEU A 98 -3.79 10.29 9.43
N SER A 99 -2.78 10.95 8.90
CA SER A 99 -2.71 12.40 8.92
C SER A 99 -3.55 12.98 7.79
N TYR A 100 -4.29 14.05 8.03
CA TYR A 100 -5.08 14.70 7.01
C TYR A 100 -5.18 16.22 7.22
N GLN A 101 -5.48 16.95 6.14
CA GLN A 101 -5.72 18.38 6.21
C GLN A 101 -6.77 18.80 5.18
N TRP A 102 -7.66 19.68 5.63
CA TRP A 102 -8.57 20.41 4.76
C TRP A 102 -7.97 21.76 4.39
N GLN A 103 -8.01 22.08 3.10
CA GLN A 103 -7.52 23.33 2.53
C GLN A 103 -8.60 23.95 1.65
N ARG A 104 -8.58 25.28 1.60
CA ARG A 104 -9.46 26.11 0.80
C ARG A 104 -8.62 27.02 -0.07
N ASP A 105 -8.86 26.97 -1.37
CA ASP A 105 -8.25 27.86 -2.36
C ASP A 105 -9.32 28.81 -2.89
N GLU A 106 -8.97 30.09 -3.03
CA GLU A 106 -9.85 31.12 -3.56
C GLU A 106 -9.13 31.80 -4.73
N PHE A 107 -9.77 31.86 -5.90
CA PHE A 107 -9.22 32.54 -7.06
C PHE A 107 -10.29 33.33 -7.79
N ILE A 108 -9.89 34.44 -8.41
CA ILE A 108 -10.78 35.31 -9.17
C ILE A 108 -10.81 34.79 -10.61
N GLN A 109 -12.00 34.48 -11.12
CA GLN A 109 -12.19 34.09 -12.50
C GLN A 109 -12.06 35.32 -13.40
N GLN A 110 -11.07 35.32 -14.30
CA GLN A 110 -10.70 36.50 -15.11
C GLN A 110 -11.83 37.00 -16.03
N GLU A 111 -12.72 36.12 -16.47
CA GLU A 111 -13.79 36.44 -17.41
C GLU A 111 -15.02 37.08 -16.76
N THR A 112 -15.37 36.63 -15.54
CA THR A 112 -16.59 37.05 -14.83
C THR A 112 -16.31 37.99 -13.66
N GLY A 113 -15.06 38.03 -13.18
CA GLY A 113 -14.69 38.74 -11.95
C GLY A 113 -15.21 38.08 -10.67
N GLU A 114 -15.81 36.90 -10.77
CA GLU A 114 -16.35 36.17 -9.63
C GLU A 114 -15.25 35.42 -8.87
N THR A 115 -15.36 35.39 -7.54
CA THR A 115 -14.49 34.58 -6.69
C THR A 115 -14.97 33.13 -6.71
N VAL A 116 -14.12 32.24 -7.20
CA VAL A 116 -14.35 30.80 -7.16
C VAL A 116 -13.63 30.21 -5.95
N VAL A 117 -14.37 29.44 -5.16
CA VAL A 117 -13.86 28.72 -4.00
C VAL A 117 -13.74 27.24 -4.33
N SER A 118 -12.57 26.67 -4.09
CA SER A 118 -12.33 25.23 -4.15
C SER A 118 -11.82 24.70 -2.81
N TYR A 119 -12.18 23.46 -2.51
CA TYR A 119 -11.75 22.77 -1.31
C TYR A 119 -10.90 21.56 -1.69
N ARG A 120 -9.89 21.27 -0.87
CA ARG A 120 -9.04 20.10 -0.99
C ARG A 120 -8.96 19.40 0.35
N LEU A 121 -9.19 18.09 0.37
CA LEU A 121 -8.83 17.22 1.48
C LEU A 121 -7.67 16.37 1.02
N CYS A 122 -6.58 16.34 1.76
CA CYS A 122 -5.51 15.39 1.54
C CYS A 122 -5.25 14.60 2.81
N ALA A 123 -4.98 13.31 2.66
CA ALA A 123 -4.65 12.41 3.75
C ALA A 123 -3.45 11.53 3.39
N SER A 124 -2.67 11.15 4.39
CA SER A 124 -1.47 10.32 4.23
C SER A 124 -1.23 9.48 5.47
N GLN A 125 -0.67 8.29 5.28
CA GLN A 125 -0.24 7.40 6.36
C GLN A 125 1.24 7.58 6.71
N ASN A 126 2.06 8.00 5.73
CA ASN A 126 3.52 8.05 5.84
C ASN A 126 4.13 9.38 5.35
N GLN A 127 3.29 10.35 4.98
CA GLN A 127 3.64 11.66 4.43
C GLN A 127 4.49 11.61 3.13
N GLN A 128 4.58 10.45 2.46
CA GLN A 128 5.26 10.32 1.17
C GLN A 128 4.26 10.26 0.02
N ALA A 129 3.15 9.54 0.24
CA ALA A 129 2.03 9.45 -0.68
C ALA A 129 0.80 10.06 -0.03
N TYR A 130 0.15 10.98 -0.75
CA TYR A 130 -1.07 11.64 -0.31
C TYR A 130 -2.23 11.18 -1.17
N ARG A 131 -3.34 10.80 -0.56
CA ARG A 131 -4.61 10.65 -1.26
C ARG A 131 -5.41 11.93 -1.07
N CYS A 132 -5.83 12.52 -2.18
CA CYS A 132 -6.48 13.82 -2.17
C CYS A 132 -7.80 13.81 -2.94
N TRP A 133 -8.69 14.68 -2.49
CA TRP A 133 -10.03 14.91 -3.04
C TRP A 133 -10.22 16.41 -3.23
N TRP A 134 -10.84 16.80 -4.34
CA TRP A 134 -11.06 18.20 -4.70
C TRP A 134 -12.53 18.47 -4.95
N TRP A 135 -13.01 19.57 -4.40
CA TRP A 135 -14.37 20.06 -4.57
C TRP A 135 -14.38 21.48 -5.11
N ARG A 136 -15.46 21.81 -5.81
CA ARG A 136 -15.86 23.18 -6.11
C ARG A 136 -17.32 23.35 -5.69
N GLY A 137 -17.56 24.25 -4.74
CA GLY A 137 -18.80 24.21 -3.95
C GLY A 137 -18.98 22.82 -3.32
N ASP A 138 -20.17 22.26 -3.43
CA ASP A 138 -20.51 20.92 -2.89
C ASP A 138 -20.21 19.76 -3.86
N THR A 139 -19.70 20.05 -5.06
CA THR A 139 -19.46 19.02 -6.08
C THR A 139 -18.02 18.50 -6.01
N LEU A 140 -17.86 17.19 -5.86
CA LEU A 140 -16.56 16.52 -5.99
C LEU A 140 -16.13 16.53 -7.46
N LEU A 141 -15.00 17.17 -7.75
CA LEU A 141 -14.45 17.31 -9.10
C LEU A 141 -13.50 16.16 -9.45
N SER A 142 -12.64 15.78 -8.51
CA SER A 142 -11.61 14.77 -8.74
C SER A 142 -11.13 14.15 -7.44
N GLU A 143 -10.55 12.96 -7.56
CA GLU A 143 -9.84 12.27 -6.51
C GLU A 143 -8.61 11.56 -7.07
N GLY A 144 -7.58 11.35 -6.25
CA GLY A 144 -6.40 10.63 -6.70
C GLY A 144 -5.23 10.66 -5.73
N TRP A 145 -4.19 9.93 -6.10
CA TRP A 145 -2.91 9.90 -5.39
C TRP A 145 -1.97 10.98 -5.93
N VAL A 146 -1.33 11.70 -5.00
CA VAL A 146 -0.35 12.74 -5.28
C VAL A 146 0.91 12.44 -4.46
N SER A 147 2.06 12.48 -5.10
CA SER A 147 3.35 12.46 -4.41
C SER A 147 3.84 13.89 -4.19
N ALA A 148 4.44 14.14 -3.03
CA ALA A 148 5.24 15.36 -2.86
C ALA A 148 6.55 15.18 -3.62
N SER A 149 6.56 15.45 -4.92
CA SER A 149 7.81 15.60 -5.67
C SER A 149 8.37 16.99 -5.38
N TYR A 150 9.50 17.03 -4.66
CA TYR A 150 10.35 18.22 -4.52
C TYR A 150 11.20 18.44 -5.77
#